data_AF-A0A109HRP2-F1
#
_entry.id   AF-A0A109HRP2-F1
#
_cell.length_a   1.000
_cell.length_b   1.000
_cell.length_c   1.000
_cell.angle_alpha   90.00
_cell.angle_beta   90.00
_cell.angle_gamma   90.00
#
_symmetry.space_group_name_H-M   'P 1'
#
loop_
_entity.id
_entity.type
_entity.pdbx_description
1 polymer ?
#
loop_
_entity_poly.entity_id
_entity_poly.type
_entity_poly.pdbx_seq_one_letter_code
_entity_poly.pdbx_strand_id
1 'polypeptide(L)'
;MARQLIDTTTNHGTYIGDPALTAFSKINDNFGENYAALALLKSASRADLLGTVSQSGGAATGAVMERGSNGNGSYWRFANGMQVCVRGIGPFNLATGAVYNSGALTFPAAFSGSPQVALHINCSFPYYVTGNFEGGVTATSAAASIRNGYTAAINGIYAGYIAVGGWF
;
A
#
# COMPACT_ATOMS: atom_id res chain seq x y z
N MET A 1 -20.15 -23.25 -14.44
CA MET A 1 -20.95 -24.49 -14.33
C MET A 1 -21.95 -24.27 -13.19
N ALA A 2 -23.15 -24.83 -13.28
CA ALA A 2 -24.26 -24.49 -12.40
C ALA A 2 -24.47 -25.56 -11.32
N ARG A 3 -24.78 -25.12 -10.09
CA ARG A 3 -25.03 -25.97 -8.91
C ARG A 3 -25.91 -27.17 -9.26
N GLN A 4 -25.41 -28.38 -9.04
CA GLN A 4 -26.20 -29.59 -9.18
C GLN A 4 -27.03 -29.83 -7.92
N LEU A 5 -28.35 -29.88 -8.05
CA LEU A 5 -29.27 -30.16 -6.95
C LEU A 5 -29.64 -31.65 -6.95
N ILE A 6 -29.69 -32.23 -5.74
CA ILE A 6 -30.25 -33.56 -5.53
C ILE A 6 -31.77 -33.43 -5.65
N ASP A 7 -32.37 -34.26 -6.51
CA ASP A 7 -33.81 -34.37 -6.63
C ASP A 7 -34.34 -35.32 -5.54
N THR A 8 -35.31 -34.84 -4.77
CA THR A 8 -35.96 -35.60 -3.70
C THR A 8 -37.44 -35.87 -3.98
N THR A 9 -37.92 -35.53 -5.18
CA THR A 9 -39.36 -35.40 -5.47
C THR A 9 -39.84 -36.23 -6.66
N THR A 10 -39.00 -36.51 -7.67
CA THR A 10 -39.43 -37.28 -8.85
C THR A 10 -39.71 -38.74 -8.49
N ASN A 11 -40.92 -39.22 -8.78
CA ASN A 11 -41.32 -40.61 -8.54
C ASN A 11 -40.99 -41.49 -9.76
N HIS A 12 -40.19 -42.53 -9.54
CA HIS A 12 -39.77 -43.51 -10.56
C HIS A 12 -40.52 -44.85 -10.44
N GLY A 13 -41.62 -44.87 -9.66
CA GLY A 13 -42.44 -46.05 -9.38
C GLY A 13 -41.90 -46.86 -8.19
N THR A 14 -40.64 -47.30 -8.27
CA THR A 14 -40.02 -48.13 -7.22
C THR A 14 -39.23 -47.33 -6.18
N TYR A 15 -38.91 -46.06 -6.47
CA TYR A 15 -38.24 -45.12 -5.58
C TYR A 15 -38.60 -43.67 -5.94
N ILE A 16 -38.32 -42.74 -5.02
CA ILE A 16 -38.54 -41.29 -5.19
C ILE A 16 -37.20 -40.57 -5.08
N GLY A 17 -36.95 -39.59 -5.97
CA GLY A 17 -35.73 -38.80 -6.04
C GLY A 17 -34.61 -39.45 -6.84
N ASP A 18 -33.42 -38.89 -6.75
CA ASP A 18 -32.21 -39.44 -7.34
C ASP A 18 -31.78 -40.75 -6.65
N PRO A 19 -31.35 -41.79 -7.41
CA PRO A 19 -30.66 -42.93 -6.84
C PRO A 19 -29.41 -42.50 -6.06
N ALA A 20 -29.04 -43.26 -5.02
CA ALA A 20 -27.92 -42.92 -4.14
C ALA A 20 -26.62 -42.61 -4.91
N LEU A 21 -26.27 -43.41 -5.92
CA LEU A 21 -25.07 -43.20 -6.74
C LEU A 21 -25.10 -41.83 -7.45
N THR A 22 -26.25 -41.46 -8.03
CA THR A 22 -26.46 -40.17 -8.70
C THR A 22 -26.33 -39.02 -7.72
N ALA A 23 -26.96 -39.14 -6.55
CA ALA A 23 -26.89 -38.12 -5.50
C ALA A 23 -25.45 -37.93 -4.99
N PHE A 24 -24.71 -39.01 -4.74
CA PHE A 24 -23.30 -38.94 -4.32
C PHE A 24 -22.38 -38.39 -5.42
N SER A 25 -22.65 -38.70 -6.69
CA SER A 25 -21.90 -38.09 -7.82
C SER A 25 -22.10 -36.59 -7.85
N LYS A 26 -23.35 -36.10 -7.74
CA LYS A 26 -23.66 -34.67 -7.69
C LYS A 26 -22.96 -33.97 -6.52
N ILE A 27 -22.88 -34.63 -5.37
CA ILE A 27 -22.15 -34.12 -4.20
C ILE A 27 -20.65 -34.00 -4.50
N ASN A 28 -20.02 -35.04 -5.04
CA ASN A 28 -18.60 -35.04 -5.38
C ASN A 28 -18.27 -33.97 -6.42
N ASP A 29 -19.13 -33.80 -7.43
CA ASP A 29 -18.96 -32.79 -8.47
C ASP A 29 -19.06 -31.37 -7.88
N ASN A 30 -20.08 -31.10 -7.06
CA ASN A 30 -20.21 -29.81 -6.35
C ASN A 30 -19.03 -29.53 -5.42
N PHE A 31 -18.51 -30.54 -4.70
CA PHE A 31 -17.31 -30.38 -3.87
C PHE A 31 -16.06 -30.17 -4.71
N GLY A 32 -15.89 -30.90 -5.81
CA GLY A 32 -14.80 -30.71 -6.76
C GLY A 32 -14.79 -29.29 -7.35
N GLU A 33 -15.96 -28.77 -7.71
CA GLU A 33 -16.13 -27.38 -8.13
C GLU A 33 -15.75 -26.40 -7.02
N ASN A 34 -16.21 -26.62 -5.79
CA ASN A 34 -15.83 -25.78 -4.65
C ASN A 34 -14.32 -25.82 -4.39
N TYR A 35 -13.67 -26.98 -4.47
CA TYR A 35 -12.22 -27.08 -4.33
C TYR A 35 -11.47 -26.39 -5.46
N ALA A 36 -11.97 -26.47 -6.71
CA ALA A 36 -11.41 -25.76 -7.85
C ALA A 36 -11.60 -24.24 -7.73
N ALA A 37 -12.81 -23.79 -7.36
CA ALA A 37 -13.12 -22.39 -7.11
C ALA A 37 -12.32 -21.85 -5.92
N LEU A 38 -12.15 -22.62 -4.85
CA LEU A 38 -11.29 -22.28 -3.72
C LEU A 38 -9.81 -22.30 -4.10
N ALA A 39 -9.38 -23.13 -5.06
CA ALA A 39 -8.03 -23.13 -5.59
C ALA A 39 -7.74 -21.93 -6.51
N LEU A 40 -8.74 -21.46 -7.26
CA LEU A 40 -8.69 -20.18 -7.98
C LEU A 40 -8.76 -19.00 -7.01
N LEU A 41 -9.60 -19.10 -5.98
CA LEU A 41 -9.65 -18.12 -4.92
C LEU A 41 -8.31 -18.08 -4.20
N LYS A 42 -7.61 -19.21 -3.97
CA LYS A 42 -6.24 -19.23 -3.43
C LYS A 42 -5.26 -18.35 -4.22
N SER A 43 -5.40 -18.07 -5.52
CA SER A 43 -4.52 -17.09 -6.19
C SER A 43 -4.93 -15.64 -5.92
N ALA A 44 -6.22 -15.37 -5.71
CA ALA A 44 -6.75 -14.06 -5.30
C ALA A 44 -6.82 -13.83 -3.76
N SER A 45 -6.70 -14.89 -2.95
CA SER A 45 -6.92 -14.94 -1.50
C SER A 45 -5.71 -15.41 -0.71
N ARG A 46 -4.59 -15.71 -1.37
CA ARG A 46 -3.28 -15.97 -0.72
C ARG A 46 -2.53 -14.69 -0.39
N ALA A 47 -2.93 -13.55 -0.94
CA ALA A 47 -2.36 -12.30 -0.49
C ALA A 47 -2.88 -12.05 0.93
N ASP A 48 -2.04 -12.27 1.95
CA ASP A 48 -2.31 -11.73 3.28
C ASP A 48 -2.71 -10.27 3.11
N LEU A 49 -3.77 -9.81 3.79
CA LEU A 49 -4.17 -8.41 3.66
C LEU A 49 -2.99 -7.52 4.03
N LEU A 50 -2.27 -7.87 5.10
CA LEU A 50 -1.05 -7.20 5.54
C LEU A 50 0.11 -8.20 5.66
N GLY A 51 1.19 -7.97 4.93
CA GLY A 51 2.38 -8.82 4.92
C GLY A 51 3.41 -8.31 3.91
N THR A 52 4.42 -9.11 3.58
CA THR A 52 5.39 -8.73 2.54
C THR A 52 4.74 -8.71 1.16
N VAL A 53 4.79 -7.57 0.49
CA VAL A 53 4.26 -7.40 -0.86
C VAL A 53 5.31 -7.86 -1.87
N SER A 54 4.91 -8.71 -2.81
CA SER A 54 5.74 -9.11 -3.95
C SER A 54 4.89 -9.18 -5.21
N GLN A 55 5.51 -8.95 -6.37
CA GLN A 55 4.86 -8.94 -7.68
C GLN A 55 5.79 -9.58 -8.70
N SER A 56 5.19 -10.27 -9.67
CA SER A 56 5.88 -10.82 -10.83
C SER A 56 5.04 -10.57 -12.08
N GLY A 57 5.60 -9.86 -13.07
CA GLY A 57 4.95 -9.63 -14.36
C GLY A 57 3.59 -8.94 -14.27
N GLY A 58 3.39 -8.01 -13.33
CA GLY A 58 2.09 -7.36 -13.11
C GLY A 58 1.16 -8.07 -12.12
N ALA A 59 1.45 -9.32 -11.77
CA ALA A 59 0.60 -10.13 -10.88
C ALA A 59 1.14 -10.13 -9.44
N ALA A 60 0.28 -9.81 -8.47
CA ALA A 60 0.62 -9.88 -7.05
C ALA A 60 0.90 -11.34 -6.64
N THR A 61 2.08 -11.59 -6.09
CA THR A 61 2.50 -12.93 -5.60
C THR A 61 2.54 -13.02 -4.08
N GLY A 62 2.54 -11.87 -3.39
CA GLY A 62 2.57 -11.72 -1.94
C GLY A 62 1.32 -11.03 -1.38
N ALA A 63 1.46 -10.37 -0.23
CA ALA A 63 0.39 -9.64 0.45
C ALA A 63 -0.19 -8.48 -0.37
N VAL A 64 -1.39 -8.00 -0.02
CA VAL A 64 -2.05 -6.86 -0.68
C VAL A 64 -1.39 -5.54 -0.28
N MET A 65 -1.08 -5.38 1.00
CA MET A 65 -0.34 -4.25 1.52
C MET A 65 0.78 -4.70 2.47
N GLU A 66 1.84 -3.91 2.50
CA GLU A 66 2.95 -4.03 3.43
C GLU A 66 3.07 -2.71 4.17
N ARG A 67 3.44 -2.77 5.44
CA ARG A 67 3.84 -1.59 6.21
C ARG A 67 5.20 -1.86 6.84
N GLY A 68 6.13 -0.94 6.62
CA GLY A 68 7.42 -0.97 7.30
C GLY A 68 7.77 0.39 7.90
N SER A 69 8.73 0.38 8.83
CA SER A 69 9.28 1.58 9.42
C SER A 69 10.74 1.37 9.77
N ASN A 70 11.56 2.39 9.56
CA ASN A 70 12.97 2.42 9.92
C ASN A 70 13.40 3.85 10.33
N GLY A 71 14.70 4.09 10.54
CA GLY A 71 15.22 5.40 10.92
C GLY A 71 14.95 6.52 9.89
N ASN A 72 14.57 6.16 8.67
CA ASN A 72 14.23 7.10 7.60
C ASN A 72 12.72 7.38 7.47
N GLY A 73 11.88 6.80 8.34
CA GLY A 73 10.43 7.02 8.35
C GLY A 73 9.64 5.73 8.17
N SER A 74 8.39 5.86 7.72
CA SER A 74 7.48 4.74 7.48
C SER A 74 7.09 4.67 6.02
N TYR A 75 6.77 3.45 5.56
CA TYR A 75 6.26 3.24 4.22
C TYR A 75 5.10 2.27 4.18
N TRP A 76 4.31 2.39 3.13
CA TRP A 76 3.30 1.44 2.73
C TRP A 76 3.55 1.04 1.29
N ARG A 77 3.56 -0.26 1.02
CA ARG A 77 3.66 -0.82 -0.32
C ARG A 77 2.36 -1.53 -0.64
N PHE A 78 1.89 -1.39 -1.87
CA PHE A 78 0.64 -1.98 -2.32
C PHE A 78 0.90 -2.91 -3.52
N ALA A 79 0.16 -4.01 -3.58
CA ALA A 79 0.25 -5.00 -4.65
C ALA A 79 0.01 -4.42 -6.05
N ASN A 80 -0.71 -3.30 -6.16
CA ASN A 80 -0.93 -2.57 -7.42
C ASN A 80 0.29 -1.79 -7.93
N GLY A 81 1.39 -1.76 -7.17
CA GLY A 81 2.62 -1.04 -7.55
C GLY A 81 2.83 0.29 -6.89
N MET A 82 1.84 0.79 -6.16
CA MET A 82 1.98 2.04 -5.44
C MET A 82 2.81 1.83 -4.16
N GLN A 83 3.67 2.79 -3.88
CA GLN A 83 4.38 2.93 -2.62
C GLN A 83 4.17 4.35 -2.10
N VAL A 84 3.99 4.46 -0.79
CA VAL A 84 3.89 5.73 -0.07
C VAL A 84 4.97 5.73 1.00
N CYS A 85 5.80 6.76 1.03
CA CYS A 85 6.78 6.97 2.10
C CYS A 85 6.47 8.27 2.84
N VAL A 86 6.56 8.24 4.16
CA VAL A 86 6.36 9.42 5.02
C VAL A 86 7.48 9.53 6.04
N ARG A 87 7.89 10.77 6.32
CA ARG A 87 8.90 11.06 7.34
C ARG A 87 8.69 12.46 7.92
N GLY A 88 8.84 12.59 9.23
CA GLY A 88 8.94 13.88 9.91
C GLY A 88 10.38 14.41 9.92
N ILE A 89 10.52 15.74 9.85
CA ILE A 89 11.77 16.49 9.88
C ILE A 89 11.64 17.51 11.02
N GLY A 90 12.52 17.41 12.02
CA GLY A 90 12.55 18.31 13.17
C GLY A 90 12.21 17.62 14.50
N PRO A 91 12.02 18.42 15.57
CA PRO A 91 11.93 19.88 15.55
C PRO A 91 13.24 20.58 15.20
N PHE A 92 13.15 21.79 14.66
CA PHE A 92 14.30 22.71 14.50
C PHE A 92 13.86 24.17 14.66
N ASN A 93 14.84 25.06 14.84
CA ASN A 93 14.63 26.49 15.00
C ASN A 93 15.27 27.23 13.82
N LEU A 94 14.60 28.28 13.33
CA LEU A 94 15.12 29.13 12.26
C LEU A 94 15.11 30.60 12.68
N ALA A 95 16.28 31.23 12.65
CA ALA A 95 16.40 32.67 12.78
C ALA A 95 15.66 33.39 11.64
N THR A 96 15.36 34.68 11.82
CA THR A 96 14.75 35.50 10.76
C THR A 96 15.62 35.48 9.49
N GLY A 97 15.00 35.26 8.34
CA GLY A 97 15.66 35.17 7.04
C GLY A 97 16.48 33.90 6.79
N ALA A 98 16.70 33.04 7.79
CA ALA A 98 17.51 31.84 7.68
C ALA A 98 16.84 30.76 6.82
N VAL A 99 17.66 29.87 6.27
CA VAL A 99 17.24 28.70 5.48
C VAL A 99 17.75 27.43 6.14
N TYR A 100 16.85 26.50 6.40
CA TYR A 100 17.14 25.13 6.78
C TYR A 100 17.27 24.30 5.51
N ASN A 101 18.40 23.62 5.32
CA ASN A 101 18.58 22.63 4.27
C ASN A 101 18.63 21.26 4.92
N SER A 102 17.75 20.34 4.50
CA SER A 102 17.69 19.00 5.10
C SER A 102 18.87 18.12 4.73
N GLY A 103 19.61 18.48 3.67
CA GLY A 103 20.46 17.53 2.95
C GLY A 103 19.61 16.40 2.33
N ALA A 104 20.28 15.33 1.91
CA ALA A 104 19.59 14.17 1.33
C ALA A 104 18.75 13.44 2.39
N LEU A 105 17.44 13.47 2.22
CA LEU A 105 16.47 12.67 2.96
C LEU A 105 16.28 11.36 2.22
N THR A 106 16.94 10.31 2.71
CA THR A 106 16.70 8.94 2.22
C THR A 106 15.26 8.53 2.50
N PHE A 107 14.60 7.91 1.54
CA PHE A 107 13.28 7.31 1.71
C PHE A 107 13.39 6.00 2.51
N PRO A 108 12.38 5.67 3.34
CA PRO A 108 12.37 4.43 4.12
C PRO A 108 12.31 3.16 3.25
N ALA A 109 11.82 3.27 2.00
CA ALA A 109 11.93 2.24 0.98
C ALA A 109 12.23 2.90 -0.37
N ALA A 110 13.03 2.25 -1.22
CA ALA A 110 13.34 2.74 -2.56
C ALA A 110 12.12 2.61 -3.49
N PHE A 111 11.96 3.57 -4.39
CA PHE A 111 11.01 3.53 -5.49
C PHE A 111 11.67 2.93 -6.74
N SER A 112 10.88 2.55 -7.76
CA SER A 112 11.42 2.12 -9.06
C SER A 112 11.86 3.30 -9.95
N GLY A 113 11.32 4.49 -9.68
CA GLY A 113 11.69 5.74 -10.34
C GLY A 113 11.51 6.93 -9.39
N SER A 114 11.73 8.15 -9.89
CA SER A 114 11.57 9.37 -9.09
C SER A 114 10.08 9.54 -8.67
N PRO A 115 9.76 9.53 -7.36
CA PRO A 115 8.39 9.69 -6.88
C PRO A 115 7.93 11.15 -6.94
N GLN A 116 6.61 11.34 -6.83
CA GLN A 116 6.04 12.65 -6.53
C GLN A 116 6.17 12.91 -5.03
N VAL A 117 6.68 14.09 -4.65
CA VAL A 117 6.95 14.44 -3.24
C VAL A 117 6.22 15.72 -2.85
N ALA A 118 5.61 15.71 -1.68
CA ALA A 118 4.94 16.86 -1.09
C ALA A 118 5.52 17.14 0.29
N LEU A 119 5.89 18.40 0.54
CA LEU A 119 6.37 18.88 1.84
C LEU A 119 5.20 19.47 2.62
N HIS A 120 5.15 19.20 3.92
CA HIS A 120 4.31 19.94 4.86
C HIS A 120 5.19 20.60 5.92
N ILE A 121 4.75 21.76 6.42
CA ILE A 121 5.43 22.54 7.45
C ILE A 121 4.39 23.00 8.48
N ASN A 122 4.71 22.83 9.76
CA ASN A 122 3.93 23.27 10.89
C ASN A 122 4.82 24.09 11.83
N CYS A 123 4.38 25.31 12.13
CA CYS A 123 5.08 26.22 13.02
C CYS A 123 4.16 27.36 13.45
N SER A 124 4.60 28.15 14.41
CA SER A 124 4.02 29.47 14.67
C SER A 124 4.26 30.37 13.45
N PHE A 125 3.23 31.02 12.94
CA PHE A 125 3.26 31.88 11.74
C PHE A 125 3.55 31.14 10.41
N PRO A 126 2.79 30.09 10.05
CA PRO A 126 3.08 29.23 8.90
C PRO A 126 3.00 29.95 7.55
N TYR A 127 2.23 31.05 7.45
CA TYR A 127 2.15 31.86 6.23
C TYR A 127 3.49 32.49 5.83
N TYR A 128 4.38 32.71 6.81
CA TYR A 128 5.69 33.33 6.59
C TYR A 128 6.82 32.30 6.47
N VAL A 129 6.52 31.01 6.59
CA VAL A 129 7.51 29.94 6.41
C VAL A 129 7.21 29.21 5.12
N THR A 130 8.15 29.26 4.19
CA THR A 130 8.02 28.64 2.87
C THR A 130 9.09 27.59 2.72
N GLY A 131 8.76 26.45 2.14
CA GLY A 131 9.76 25.44 1.80
C GLY A 131 9.29 24.57 0.66
N ASN A 132 10.25 23.96 -0.02
CA ASN A 132 9.97 23.05 -1.11
C ASN A 132 11.07 21.99 -1.20
N PHE A 133 10.78 20.92 -1.93
CA PHE A 133 11.83 20.02 -2.38
C PHE A 133 12.71 20.71 -3.42
N GLU A 134 14.01 20.49 -3.29
CA GLU A 134 15.02 20.87 -4.27
C GLU A 134 14.90 19.99 -5.52
N GLY A 135 15.40 20.49 -6.66
CA GLY A 135 15.48 19.70 -7.88
C GLY A 135 16.37 18.46 -7.70
N GLY A 136 16.09 17.40 -8.46
CA GLY A 136 16.89 16.17 -8.40
C GLY A 136 16.37 15.10 -7.44
N VAL A 137 15.05 15.04 -7.21
CA VAL A 137 14.42 13.90 -6.51
C VAL A 137 14.79 12.60 -7.24
N THR A 138 15.37 11.66 -6.50
CA THR A 138 15.78 10.35 -7.02
C THR A 138 14.83 9.26 -6.52
N ALA A 139 15.03 8.03 -6.98
CA ALA A 139 14.29 6.87 -6.50
C ALA A 139 14.53 6.55 -5.01
N THR A 140 15.61 7.08 -4.40
CA THR A 140 16.03 6.71 -3.04
C THR A 140 16.07 7.90 -2.08
N SER A 141 16.09 9.13 -2.58
CA SER A 141 16.19 10.32 -1.74
C SER A 141 15.67 11.59 -2.39
N ALA A 142 15.37 12.58 -1.57
CA ALA A 142 15.07 13.95 -1.95
C ALA A 142 15.70 14.92 -0.95
N ALA A 143 15.95 16.17 -1.33
CA ALA A 143 16.41 17.22 -0.42
C ALA A 143 15.37 18.35 -0.37
N ALA A 144 15.20 18.99 0.78
CA ALA A 144 14.28 20.10 0.94
C ALA A 144 14.95 21.30 1.60
N SER A 145 14.58 22.49 1.14
CA SER A 145 14.96 23.75 1.76
C SER A 145 13.72 24.44 2.34
N ILE A 146 13.85 24.98 3.55
CA ILE A 146 12.79 25.69 4.27
C ILE A 146 13.33 27.02 4.74
N ARG A 147 12.65 28.11 4.40
CA ARG A 147 13.03 29.48 4.75
C ARG A 147 12.05 30.10 5.73
N ASN A 148 12.59 30.77 6.74
CA ASN A 148 11.81 31.66 7.60
C ASN A 148 11.80 33.09 7.00
N GLY A 149 10.65 33.53 6.50
CA GLY A 149 10.40 34.89 6.04
C GLY A 149 9.79 35.82 7.09
N TYR A 150 9.56 35.33 8.31
CA TYR A 150 9.03 36.14 9.40
C TYR A 150 10.09 37.10 9.97
N THR A 151 9.64 38.18 10.59
CA THR A 151 10.50 39.25 11.13
C THR A 151 11.25 38.84 12.39
N ALA A 152 10.91 37.69 12.99
CA ALA A 152 11.60 37.14 14.15
C ALA A 152 11.98 35.66 13.95
N ALA A 153 12.82 35.15 14.85
CA ALA A 153 13.12 33.73 14.90
C ALA A 153 11.86 32.91 15.25
N ILE A 154 11.70 31.78 14.58
CA ILE A 154 10.63 30.82 14.86
C ILE A 154 11.27 29.56 15.45
N ASN A 155 10.78 29.17 16.61
CA ASN A 155 11.22 27.98 17.33
C ASN A 155 10.18 26.86 17.18
N GLY A 156 10.63 25.61 17.19
CA GLY A 156 9.73 24.45 17.13
C GLY A 156 9.05 24.27 15.78
N ILE A 157 9.80 24.46 14.69
CA ILE A 157 9.31 24.15 13.35
C ILE A 157 9.36 22.63 13.18
N TYR A 158 8.23 22.05 12.80
CA TYR A 158 8.10 20.67 12.37
C TYR A 158 7.79 20.66 10.88
N ALA A 159 8.56 19.91 10.12
CA ALA A 159 8.26 19.64 8.73
C ALA A 159 8.13 18.14 8.52
N GLY A 160 7.75 17.75 7.31
CA GLY A 160 7.71 16.35 6.94
C GLY A 160 7.28 16.22 5.50
N TYR A 161 7.32 15.01 4.99
CA TYR A 161 6.96 14.75 3.62
C TYR A 161 6.07 13.54 3.45
N ILE A 162 5.39 13.53 2.32
CA ILE A 162 4.74 12.37 1.74
C ILE A 162 5.31 12.20 0.32
N ALA A 163 5.88 11.04 0.04
CA ALA A 163 6.35 10.65 -1.27
C ALA A 163 5.49 9.51 -1.81
N VAL A 164 5.03 9.62 -3.04
CA VAL A 164 4.15 8.63 -3.70
C VAL A 164 4.73 8.29 -5.06
N GLY A 165 4.86 6.99 -5.36
CA GLY A 165 5.44 6.51 -6.61
C GLY A 165 5.33 5.01 -6.77
N GLY A 166 5.96 4.49 -7.83
CA GLY A 166 6.05 3.05 -8.09
C GLY A 166 7.15 2.38 -7.27
N TRP A 167 6.98 1.11 -6.87
CA TRP A 167 8.06 0.31 -6.27
C TRP A 167 8.56 -0.84 -7.15
N PHE A 168 7.85 -1.12 -8.25
CA PHE A 168 8.27 -2.03 -9.31
C PHE A 168 8.39 -1.29 -10.63
#